data_AF-A0AAE4TPL2-F1
#
_entry.id   AF-A0AAE4TPL2-F1
#
_cell.length_a   1.000
_cell.length_b   1.000
_cell.length_c   1.000
_cell.angle_alpha   90.00
_cell.angle_beta   90.00
_cell.angle_gamma   90.00
#
_symmetry.space_group_name_H-M   'P 1'
#
loop_
_entity.id
_entity.type
_entity.pdbx_description
1 polymer ?
#
loop_
_entity_poly.entity_id
_entity_poly.type
_entity_poly.pdbx_seq_one_letter_code
_entity_poly.pdbx_strand_id
1 'polypeptide(L)'
;MSIVKEDQKSHYFFDSFFKNHPIENDVFVIEANEKYFFFEHDTVINMIKNFAQKEQDYIRRQLQLYNYLNQDLRICLMQIASDYIRRLIGKHKKMDCKILPLQSIIHCN
;
A
#
# COMPACT_ATOMS: atom_id res chain seq x y z
N MET A 1 0.62 17.47 -23.97
CA MET A 1 1.82 16.59 -24.05
C MET A 1 2.63 16.57 -22.74
N SER A 2 1.98 16.78 -21.58
CA SER A 2 2.62 16.95 -20.26
C SER A 2 2.34 15.81 -19.28
N ILE A 3 1.26 15.05 -19.48
CA ILE A 3 0.79 13.99 -18.57
C ILE A 3 1.84 12.88 -18.40
N VAL A 4 2.46 12.44 -19.50
CA VAL A 4 3.46 11.35 -19.50
C VAL A 4 4.70 11.66 -18.66
N LYS A 5 5.10 12.94 -18.56
CA LYS A 5 6.30 13.35 -17.78
C LYS A 5 6.01 13.43 -16.28
N GLU A 6 4.77 13.69 -15.89
CA GLU A 6 4.35 13.74 -14.49
C GLU A 6 4.20 12.33 -13.90
N ASP A 7 3.57 11.42 -14.66
CA ASP A 7 3.43 10.01 -14.27
C ASP A 7 4.80 9.34 -14.05
N GLN A 8 5.75 9.58 -14.96
CA GLN A 8 7.12 9.05 -14.83
C GLN A 8 7.87 9.58 -13.60
N LYS A 9 7.67 10.85 -13.23
CA LYS A 9 8.28 11.43 -12.02
C LYS A 9 7.68 10.84 -10.74
N SER A 10 6.38 10.57 -10.75
CA SER A 10 5.68 9.98 -9.61
C SER A 10 6.12 8.53 -9.37
N HIS A 11 6.23 7.73 -10.44
CA HIS A 11 6.76 6.37 -10.35
C HIS A 11 8.19 6.34 -9.80
N TYR A 12 9.04 7.26 -10.28
CA TYR A 12 10.41 7.41 -9.79
C TYR A 12 10.47 7.73 -8.28
N PHE A 13 9.52 8.51 -7.76
CA PHE A 13 9.47 8.80 -6.32
C PHE A 13 9.28 7.52 -5.50
N PHE A 14 8.27 6.69 -5.81
CA PHE A 14 7.99 5.49 -5.02
C PHE A 14 9.14 4.50 -5.07
N ASP A 15 9.71 4.27 -6.24
CA ASP A 15 10.86 3.37 -6.41
C ASP A 15 12.08 3.83 -5.59
N SER A 16 12.41 5.12 -5.68
CA SER A 16 13.52 5.70 -4.93
C SER A 16 13.24 5.70 -3.41
N PHE A 17 12.01 6.01 -3.02
CA PHE A 17 11.62 6.11 -1.61
C PHE A 17 11.76 4.76 -0.89
N PHE A 18 11.18 3.68 -1.43
CA PHE A 18 11.24 2.36 -0.80
C PHE A 18 12.60 1.68 -0.94
N LYS A 19 13.41 2.05 -1.94
CA LYS A 19 14.83 1.64 -2.01
C LYS A 19 15.65 2.22 -0.84
N ASN A 20 15.36 3.45 -0.41
CA ASN A 20 16.06 4.10 0.69
C ASN A 20 15.47 3.79 2.07
N HIS A 21 14.22 3.35 2.11
CA HIS A 21 13.50 2.99 3.33
C HIS A 21 12.92 1.57 3.15
N PRO A 22 13.80 0.53 3.17
CA PRO A 22 13.37 -0.84 2.96
C PRO A 22 12.39 -1.28 4.05
N ILE A 23 11.41 -2.07 3.64
CA ILE A 23 10.37 -2.60 4.51
C ILE A 23 10.57 -4.12 4.60
N GLU A 24 10.31 -4.70 5.77
CA GLU A 24 10.37 -6.16 5.96
C GLU A 24 9.41 -6.89 5.02
N ASN A 25 9.69 -8.15 4.68
CA ASN A 25 8.79 -8.94 3.82
C ASN A 25 7.60 -9.48 4.62
N ASP A 26 6.62 -8.61 4.85
CA ASP A 26 5.33 -8.96 5.42
C ASP A 26 4.23 -9.00 4.35
N VAL A 27 3.14 -9.67 4.71
CA VAL A 27 1.91 -9.71 3.93
C VAL A 27 0.80 -9.05 4.73
N PHE A 28 0.06 -8.18 4.05
CA PHE A 28 -1.17 -7.61 4.58
C PHE A 28 -2.32 -8.56 4.29
N VAL A 29 -2.99 -8.99 5.35
CA VAL A 29 -4.22 -9.75 5.27
C VAL A 29 -5.38 -8.83 5.59
N ILE A 30 -6.27 -8.66 4.63
CA ILE A 30 -7.46 -7.83 4.74
C ILE A 30 -8.66 -8.75 4.61
N GLU A 31 -9.41 -8.90 5.69
CA GLU A 31 -10.66 -9.64 5.70
C GLU A 31 -11.82 -8.67 5.45
N ALA A 32 -12.58 -8.92 4.39
CA ALA A 32 -13.72 -8.10 4.05
C ALA A 32 -14.81 -8.92 3.36
N ASN A 33 -16.05 -8.83 3.87
CA ASN A 33 -17.19 -9.57 3.33
C ASN A 33 -16.92 -11.09 3.23
N GLU A 34 -16.42 -11.69 4.31
CA GLU A 34 -16.11 -13.13 4.40
C GLU A 34 -15.07 -13.61 3.36
N LYS A 35 -14.32 -12.66 2.77
CA LYS A 35 -13.22 -12.94 1.84
C LYS A 35 -11.92 -12.40 2.41
N TYR A 36 -10.84 -13.12 2.15
CA TYR A 36 -9.49 -12.71 2.49
C TYR A 36 -8.78 -12.15 1.26
N PHE A 37 -8.15 -11.00 1.41
CA PHE A 37 -7.28 -10.37 0.43
C PHE A 37 -5.87 -10.33 0.99
N PHE A 38 -4.91 -10.79 0.20
CA PHE A 38 -3.50 -10.88 0.59
C PHE A 38 -2.70 -9.92 -0.29
N PHE A 39 -1.91 -9.05 0.33
CA PHE A 39 -1.07 -8.10 -0.37
C PHE A 39 0.37 -8.16 0.15
N GLU A 40 1.30 -8.39 -0.77
CA GLU A 40 2.73 -8.12 -0.52
C GLU A 40 3.02 -6.64 -0.73
N HIS A 41 4.09 -6.14 -0.08
CA HIS A 41 4.51 -4.74 -0.19
C HIS A 41 4.67 -4.27 -1.64
N ASP A 42 5.37 -5.05 -2.47
CA ASP A 42 5.61 -4.71 -3.88
C ASP A 42 4.30 -4.63 -4.67
N THR A 43 3.31 -5.44 -4.31
CA THR A 43 1.99 -5.40 -4.93
C THR A 43 1.27 -4.10 -4.59
N VAL A 44 1.33 -3.65 -3.33
CA VAL A 44 0.76 -2.36 -2.93
C VAL A 44 1.48 -1.20 -3.62
N ILE A 45 2.81 -1.24 -3.72
CA ILE A 45 3.59 -0.21 -4.40
C ILE A 45 3.22 -0.13 -5.88
N ASN A 46 3.13 -1.27 -6.58
CA ASN A 46 2.71 -1.31 -7.97
C ASN A 46 1.26 -0.87 -8.16
N MET A 47 0.36 -1.19 -7.23
CA MET A 47 -1.02 -0.70 -7.23
C MET A 47 -1.07 0.83 -7.12
N ILE A 48 -0.29 1.44 -6.22
CA ILE A 48 -0.22 2.90 -6.05
C ILE A 48 0.18 3.60 -7.34
N LYS A 49 1.15 3.05 -8.08
CA LYS A 49 1.60 3.60 -9.38
C LYS A 49 0.50 3.66 -10.44
N ASN A 50 -0.56 2.86 -10.29
CA ASN A 50 -1.71 2.84 -11.20
C ASN A 50 -2.87 3.74 -10.74
N PHE A 51 -2.76 4.42 -9.60
CA PHE A 51 -3.80 5.34 -9.12
C PHE A 51 -3.78 6.67 -9.88
N ALA A 52 -4.83 7.47 -9.74
CA ALA A 52 -4.84 8.80 -10.34
C ALA A 52 -3.77 9.70 -9.70
N GLN A 53 -3.20 10.64 -10.46
CA GLN A 53 -2.12 11.52 -9.99
C GLN A 53 -2.43 12.21 -8.65
N LYS A 54 -3.68 12.67 -8.45
CA LYS A 54 -4.12 13.28 -7.19
C LYS A 54 -4.00 12.33 -5.99
N GLU A 55 -4.25 11.05 -6.20
CA GLU A 55 -4.14 10.02 -5.16
C GLU A 55 -2.69 9.66 -4.90
N GLN A 56 -1.87 9.55 -5.96
CA GLN A 56 -0.43 9.36 -5.84
C GLN A 56 0.21 10.50 -5.04
N ASP A 57 -0.18 11.76 -5.30
CA ASP A 57 0.30 12.92 -4.55
C ASP A 57 -0.13 12.91 -3.08
N TYR A 58 -1.35 12.47 -2.80
CA TYR A 58 -1.83 12.28 -1.43
C TYR A 58 -1.01 11.21 -0.71
N ILE A 59 -0.79 10.05 -1.34
CA ILE A 59 -0.03 8.93 -0.79
C ILE A 59 1.44 9.32 -0.57
N ARG A 60 2.04 10.04 -1.52
CA ARG A 60 3.39 10.58 -1.38
C ARG A 60 3.52 11.43 -0.11
N ARG A 61 2.57 12.33 0.15
CA ARG A 61 2.57 13.16 1.37
C ARG A 61 2.42 12.31 2.63
N GLN A 62 1.58 11.27 2.61
CA GLN A 62 1.43 10.35 3.74
C GLN A 62 2.73 9.59 4.03
N LEU A 63 3.36 9.01 3.01
CA LEU A 63 4.63 8.28 3.15
C LEU A 63 5.74 9.17 3.71
N GLN A 64 5.85 10.39 3.19
CA GLN A 64 6.83 11.37 3.69
C GLN A 64 6.57 11.74 5.15
N LEU A 65 5.31 11.91 5.54
CA LEU A 65 4.93 12.22 6.92
C LEU A 65 5.26 11.06 7.87
N TYR A 66 4.88 9.83 7.51
CA TYR A 66 5.22 8.64 8.30
C TYR A 66 6.73 8.51 8.48
N ASN A 67 7.50 8.67 7.40
CA ASN A 67 8.95 8.62 7.47
C ASN A 67 9.55 9.73 8.34
N TYR A 68 9.07 10.97 8.19
CA TYR A 68 9.51 12.10 9.01
C TYR A 68 9.27 11.87 10.51
N LEU A 69 8.15 11.21 10.84
CA LEU A 69 7.81 10.86 12.22
C LEU A 69 8.44 9.55 12.69
N ASN A 70 9.30 8.90 11.88
CA ASN A 70 9.85 7.56 12.13
C ASN A 70 8.77 6.52 12.47
N GLN A 71 7.59 6.64 11.85
CA GLN A 71 6.49 5.69 11.98
C GLN A 71 6.67 4.52 11.02
N ASP A 72 6.07 3.39 11.38
CA ASP A 72 6.14 2.18 10.59
C ASP A 72 5.41 2.35 9.24
N LEU A 73 6.18 2.36 8.15
CA LEU A 73 5.67 2.49 6.79
C LEU A 73 4.75 1.32 6.38
N ARG A 74 4.86 0.16 7.04
CA ARG A 74 3.93 -0.98 6.83
C ARG A 74 2.51 -0.60 7.20
N ILE A 75 2.33 0.18 8.27
CA ILE A 75 1.01 0.65 8.69
C ILE A 75 0.42 1.58 7.63
N CYS A 76 1.24 2.47 7.06
CA CYS A 76 0.82 3.36 5.98
C CYS A 76 0.38 2.56 4.74
N LEU A 77 1.18 1.58 4.31
CA LEU A 77 0.84 0.73 3.17
C LEU A 77 -0.39 -0.15 3.42
N MET A 78 -0.53 -0.71 4.63
CA MET A 78 -1.72 -1.45 5.03
C MET A 78 -2.98 -0.58 4.96
N GLN A 79 -2.92 0.68 5.42
CA GLN A 79 -4.03 1.63 5.32
C GLN A 79 -4.40 1.91 3.86
N ILE A 80 -3.41 2.06 2.97
CA ILE A 80 -3.65 2.27 1.53
C ILE A 80 -4.35 1.05 0.91
N ALA A 81 -3.87 -0.16 1.19
CA ALA A 81 -4.49 -1.40 0.70
C ALA A 81 -5.91 -1.61 1.27
N SER A 82 -6.09 -1.29 2.56
CA SER A 82 -7.38 -1.28 3.26
C SER A 82 -8.38 -0.34 2.56
N ASP A 83 -7.97 0.90 2.30
CA ASP A 83 -8.79 1.88 1.59
C ASP A 83 -9.14 1.44 0.18
N TYR A 84 -8.20 0.81 -0.54
CA TYR A 84 -8.44 0.25 -1.86
C TYR A 84 -9.54 -0.83 -1.84
N ILE A 85 -9.41 -1.83 -0.96
CA ILE A 85 -10.43 -2.88 -0.80
C ILE A 85 -11.78 -2.28 -0.37
N ARG A 86 -11.79 -1.32 0.56
CA ARG A 86 -13.03 -0.65 1.00
C ARG A 86 -13.75 0.04 -0.16
N ARG A 87 -13.02 0.66 -1.09
CA ARG A 87 -13.60 1.27 -2.30
C ARG A 87 -14.13 0.23 -3.27
N LEU A 88 -13.50 -0.94 -3.36
CA LEU A 88 -13.93 -2.05 -4.22
C LEU A 88 -15.22 -2.72 -3.73
N ILE A 89 -15.35 -2.96 -2.42
CA ILE A 89 -16.48 -3.71 -1.83
C ILE A 89 -17.63 -2.84 -1.30
N GLY A 90 -17.40 -1.53 -1.15
CA GLY A 90 -18.36 -0.56 -0.60
C GLY A 90 -18.12 -0.20 0.88
N LYS A 91 -18.46 1.04 1.24
CA LYS A 91 -18.13 1.68 2.55
C LYS A 91 -18.78 1.05 3.78
N HIS A 92 -19.84 0.26 3.64
CA HIS A 92 -20.67 -0.20 4.76
C HIS A 92 -20.32 -1.61 5.27
N LYS A 93 -19.24 -2.22 4.77
CA LYS A 93 -18.85 -3.57 5.18
C LYS A 93 -17.75 -3.51 6.23
N LYS A 94 -17.89 -4.32 7.28
CA LYS A 94 -16.86 -4.52 8.30
C LYS A 94 -15.60 -5.06 7.61
N MET A 95 -14.45 -4.54 8.02
CA MET A 95 -13.17 -4.92 7.45
C MET A 95 -12.11 -4.96 8.55
N ASP A 96 -11.40 -6.07 8.63
CA ASP A 96 -10.34 -6.30 9.60
C ASP A 96 -9.01 -6.45 8.85
N CYS A 97 -7.94 -5.81 9.34
CA CYS A 97 -6.63 -5.79 8.69
C CYS A 97 -5.55 -6.30 9.66
N LYS A 98 -4.63 -7.14 9.18
CA LYS A 98 -3.50 -7.65 9.95
C LYS A 98 -2.24 -7.65 9.09
N ILE A 99 -1.10 -7.37 9.71
CA ILE A 99 0.23 -7.54 9.12
C ILE A 99 0.76 -8.86 9.65
N LEU A 100 1.11 -9.78 8.75
CA LEU A 100 1.68 -11.07 9.11
C LEU A 100 3.06 -11.22 8.43
N PRO A 101 4.05 -11.80 9.13
CA PRO A 101 5.27 -12.23 8.48
C PRO A 101 4.96 -13.19 7.32
N LEU A 102 5.62 -13.02 6.17
CA LEU A 102 5.38 -13.85 4.98
C LEU A 102 5.48 -15.35 5.31
N GLN A 103 6.46 -15.73 6.12
CA GLN A 103 6.68 -17.11 6.59
C GLN A 103 5.48 -17.72 7.36
N SER A 104 4.66 -16.88 8.00
CA SER A 104 3.49 -17.34 8.77
C SER A 104 2.32 -17.75 7.88
N ILE A 105 2.27 -17.26 6.63
CA ILE A 105 1.24 -17.64 5.66
C ILE A 105 1.61 -18.94 4.94
N ILE A 106 2.90 -19.16 4.67
CA ILE A 106 3.40 -20.35 3.97
C ILE A 106 3.10 -21.64 4.76
N HIS A 107 3.04 -21.56 6.10
CA HIS A 107 2.71 -22.69 6.97
C HIS A 107 1.21 -22.92 7.19
N CYS A 108 0.32 -22.11 6.58
CA CYS A 108 -1.13 -22.30 6.64
C CYS A 108 -1.69 -23.23 5.54
N ASN A 109 -0.82 -23.96 4.83
CA ASN A 109 -1.20 -24.97 3.83
C ASN A 109 -1.25 -26.38 4.43
#